data_AF-J0LKL2-F1
#
_entry.id   AF-J0LKL2-F1
#
_cell.length_a   1.000
_cell.length_b   1.000
_cell.length_c   1.000
_cell.angle_alpha   90.00
_cell.angle_beta   90.00
_cell.angle_gamma   90.00
#
_symmetry.space_group_name_H-M   'P 1'
#
loop_
_entity.id
_entity.type
_entity.pdbx_description
1 polymer ?
#
loop_
_entity_poly.entity_id
_entity_poly.type
_entity_poly.pdbx_seq_one_letter_code
_entity_poly.pdbx_strand_id
1 'polypeptide(L)'
;MSTGIALFLSSEAYWAVADAKAALECYKKSMEAIIAREDVTQTIPPSSMRRLFGPDAEKLPRETIWLVWRNIMALFRDPEVAVTPENAREPYNLVLAFRPGAHKGPHDGAFEKRGPQGLFLLKAIQITALTTLGLLAWDRGDRATAAKRYQQVIDLAETEDVFANGGSMPRGTVARDVYADYKHCQTNLEVLKRNDTINAALLNDEHVGRRDVRRMSLAQQQLRVEADGTVNARTEVSFATHVCYKCGKRDVAMKRCSLCRKATYCTKECQKADWAARHKEACIPTVPEETQQVDT
;
A
#
# COMPACT_ATOMS: atom_id res chain seq x y z
N MET A 1 7.92 8.36 -32.33
CA MET A 1 7.17 8.27 -31.06
C MET A 1 7.84 9.18 -30.06
N SER A 2 7.09 9.90 -29.22
CA SER A 2 7.67 10.78 -28.19
C SER A 2 8.43 9.98 -27.13
N THR A 3 9.54 10.54 -26.63
CA THR A 3 10.31 9.94 -25.53
C THR A 3 9.59 10.10 -24.19
N GLY A 4 9.98 9.27 -23.21
CA GLY A 4 9.47 9.33 -21.84
C GLY A 4 9.63 10.72 -21.22
N ILE A 5 10.82 11.32 -21.36
CA ILE A 5 11.08 12.68 -20.84
C ILE A 5 10.23 13.75 -21.56
N ALA A 6 10.01 13.64 -22.87
CA ALA A 6 9.17 14.60 -23.59
C ALA A 6 7.70 14.53 -23.13
N LEU A 7 7.18 13.31 -22.91
CA LEU A 7 5.85 13.08 -22.35
C LEU A 7 5.75 13.59 -20.90
N PHE A 8 6.79 13.37 -20.09
CA PHE A 8 6.85 13.91 -18.73
C PHE A 8 6.72 15.44 -18.73
N LEU A 9 7.52 16.14 -19.54
CA LEU A 9 7.44 17.60 -19.65
C LEU A 9 6.08 18.10 -20.17
N SER A 10 5.45 17.34 -21.07
CA SER A 10 4.09 17.63 -21.53
C SER A 10 3.05 17.45 -20.41
N SER A 11 3.28 16.50 -19.49
CA SER A 11 2.42 16.26 -18.33
C SER A 11 2.48 17.44 -17.35
N GLU A 12 3.68 17.99 -17.11
CA GLU A 12 3.87 19.20 -16.28
C GLU A 12 3.12 20.41 -16.85
N ALA A 13 3.01 20.52 -18.18
CA ALA A 13 2.23 21.58 -18.82
C ALA A 13 0.72 21.46 -18.56
N TYR A 14 0.16 20.24 -18.59
CA TYR A 14 -1.23 20.00 -18.19
C TYR A 14 -1.47 20.31 -16.71
N TRP A 15 -0.52 19.93 -15.86
CA TRP A 15 -0.57 20.25 -14.43
C TRP A 15 -0.57 21.76 -14.18
N ALA A 16 0.26 22.53 -14.90
CA ALA A 16 0.34 23.98 -14.78
C ALA A 16 -0.99 24.71 -15.13
N VAL A 17 -1.87 24.08 -15.92
CA VAL A 17 -3.21 24.61 -16.25
C VAL A 17 -4.33 23.93 -15.44
N ALA A 18 -3.99 23.28 -14.33
CA ALA A 18 -4.90 22.59 -13.42
C ALA A 18 -5.70 21.43 -14.03
N ASP A 19 -5.21 20.83 -15.13
CA ASP A 19 -5.81 19.61 -15.69
C ASP A 19 -5.12 18.35 -15.15
N ALA A 20 -5.45 18.00 -13.91
CA ALA A 20 -4.87 16.87 -13.20
C ALA A 20 -5.11 15.53 -13.91
N LYS A 21 -6.24 15.35 -14.60
CA LYS A 21 -6.57 14.10 -15.29
C LYS A 21 -5.74 13.94 -16.55
N ALA A 22 -5.64 14.99 -17.37
CA ALA A 22 -4.77 14.94 -18.56
C ALA A 22 -3.30 14.79 -18.17
N ALA A 23 -2.86 15.46 -17.10
CA ALA A 23 -1.52 15.29 -16.55
C ALA A 23 -1.27 13.83 -16.16
N LEU A 24 -2.19 13.20 -15.42
CA LEU A 24 -2.08 11.81 -14.97
C LEU A 24 -2.02 10.81 -16.13
N GLU A 25 -2.88 10.97 -17.14
CA GLU A 25 -2.85 10.13 -18.35
C GLU A 25 -1.54 10.31 -19.12
N CYS A 26 -0.99 11.53 -19.16
CA CYS A 26 0.28 11.81 -19.81
C CYS A 26 1.46 11.22 -19.02
N TYR A 27 1.45 11.29 -17.68
CA TYR A 27 2.45 10.63 -16.83
C TYR A 27 2.43 9.11 -17.03
N LYS A 28 1.25 8.49 -17.12
CA LYS A 28 1.12 7.06 -17.45
C LYS A 28 1.82 6.74 -18.77
N LYS A 29 1.53 7.50 -19.84
CA LYS A 29 2.15 7.31 -21.16
C LYS A 29 3.67 7.49 -21.11
N SER A 30 4.16 8.47 -20.33
CA SER A 30 5.59 8.67 -20.10
C SER A 30 6.22 7.42 -19.47
N MET A 31 5.63 6.90 -18.40
CA MET A 31 6.15 5.72 -17.71
C MET A 31 6.14 4.47 -18.61
N GLU A 32 5.06 4.24 -19.35
CA GLU A 32 4.95 3.14 -20.33
C GLU A 32 5.99 3.25 -21.44
N ALA A 33 6.26 4.47 -21.94
CA ALA A 33 7.30 4.71 -22.94
C ALA A 33 8.69 4.36 -22.39
N ILE A 34 9.01 4.77 -21.15
CA ILE A 34 10.30 4.49 -20.53
C ILE A 34 10.49 2.98 -20.37
N ILE A 35 9.50 2.29 -19.79
CA ILE A 35 9.57 0.85 -19.53
C ILE A 35 9.71 0.04 -20.82
N ALA A 36 8.97 0.41 -21.85
CA ALA A 36 8.92 -0.36 -23.09
C ALA A 36 10.14 -0.16 -24.00
N ARG A 37 10.74 1.05 -23.98
CA ARG A 37 11.65 1.49 -25.06
C ARG A 37 12.94 2.15 -24.59
N GLU A 38 13.07 2.49 -23.30
CA GLU A 38 14.18 3.30 -22.81
C GLU A 38 14.93 2.61 -21.67
N ASP A 39 15.92 3.30 -21.12
CA ASP A 39 16.61 2.85 -19.91
C ASP A 39 15.86 3.34 -18.66
N VAL A 40 15.32 2.40 -17.88
CA VAL A 40 14.62 2.72 -16.63
C VAL A 40 15.55 3.33 -15.56
N THR A 41 16.87 3.18 -15.68
CA THR A 41 17.85 3.86 -14.80
C THR A 41 18.35 5.19 -15.37
N GLN A 42 17.81 5.67 -16.50
CA GLN A 42 18.25 6.94 -17.08
C GLN A 42 18.01 8.11 -16.12
N THR A 43 18.98 9.02 -16.07
CA THR A 43 18.93 10.21 -15.21
C THR A 43 18.87 11.49 -16.02
N ILE A 44 18.15 12.48 -15.51
CA ILE A 44 18.20 13.85 -16.04
C ILE A 44 19.52 14.51 -15.63
N PRO A 45 20.29 15.12 -16.57
CA PRO A 45 21.53 15.81 -16.24
C PRO A 45 21.33 16.91 -15.20
N PRO A 46 22.29 17.17 -14.28
CA PRO A 46 22.14 18.19 -13.23
C PRO A 46 21.82 19.61 -13.74
N SER A 47 22.38 20.00 -14.89
CA SER A 47 22.07 21.28 -15.53
C SER A 47 20.60 21.36 -15.99
N SER A 48 20.08 20.28 -16.57
CA SER A 48 18.68 20.16 -16.96
C SER A 48 17.76 20.12 -15.74
N MET A 49 18.14 19.40 -14.68
CA MET A 49 17.40 19.37 -13.41
C MET A 49 17.24 20.79 -12.84
N ARG A 50 18.31 21.57 -12.75
CA ARG A 50 18.26 22.97 -12.27
C ARG A 50 17.38 23.87 -13.16
N ARG A 51 17.38 23.64 -14.48
CA ARG A 51 16.51 24.39 -15.39
C ARG A 51 15.03 24.07 -15.20
N LEU A 52 14.71 22.80 -14.96
CA LEU A 52 13.33 22.31 -14.85
C LEU A 52 12.71 22.57 -13.47
N PHE A 53 13.47 22.33 -12.41
CA PHE A 53 12.97 22.34 -11.03
C PHE A 53 13.55 23.48 -10.18
N GLY A 54 14.36 24.36 -10.78
CA GLY A 54 14.90 25.53 -10.10
C GLY A 54 15.89 25.18 -8.96
N PRO A 55 15.94 26.00 -7.89
CA PRO A 55 16.95 25.86 -6.83
C PRO A 55 16.78 24.59 -5.98
N ASP A 56 15.58 23.99 -5.97
CA ASP A 56 15.29 22.78 -5.20
C ASP A 56 15.62 21.48 -5.96
N ALA A 57 16.13 21.58 -7.18
CA ALA A 57 16.50 20.44 -8.02
C ALA A 57 17.43 19.43 -7.33
N GLU A 58 18.32 19.90 -6.46
CA GLU A 58 19.28 19.06 -5.72
C GLU A 58 18.61 18.21 -4.63
N LYS A 59 17.38 18.55 -4.25
CA LYS A 59 16.57 17.78 -3.29
C LYS A 59 15.81 16.65 -3.95
N LEU A 60 15.81 16.58 -5.29
CA LEU A 60 15.05 15.61 -6.07
C LEU A 60 15.96 14.50 -6.65
N PRO A 61 15.52 13.23 -6.59
CA PRO A 61 16.10 12.17 -7.41
C PRO A 61 16.13 12.50 -8.89
N ARG A 62 17.13 11.96 -9.60
CA ARG A 62 17.41 12.29 -11.00
C ARG A 62 16.85 11.27 -11.99
N GLU A 63 16.48 10.08 -11.52
CA GLU A 63 15.92 9.02 -12.33
C GLU A 63 14.59 9.49 -12.93
N THR A 64 14.54 9.56 -14.26
CA THR A 64 13.37 10.10 -14.97
C THR A 64 12.11 9.31 -14.63
N ILE A 65 12.21 7.98 -14.59
CA ILE A 65 11.08 7.12 -14.25
C ILE A 65 10.56 7.37 -12.84
N TRP A 66 11.45 7.70 -11.90
CA TRP A 66 11.08 7.98 -10.52
C TRP A 66 10.36 9.32 -10.39
N LEU A 67 10.83 10.35 -11.11
CA LEU A 67 10.16 11.64 -11.16
C LEU A 67 8.73 11.52 -11.68
N VAL A 68 8.53 10.78 -12.78
CA VAL A 68 7.20 10.50 -13.33
C VAL A 68 6.35 9.74 -12.32
N TRP A 69 6.89 8.67 -11.74
CA TRP A 69 6.17 7.81 -10.80
C TRP A 69 5.71 8.55 -9.55
N ARG A 70 6.56 9.40 -8.96
CA ARG A 70 6.17 10.18 -7.78
C ARG A 70 4.97 11.07 -8.06
N ASN A 71 4.88 11.67 -9.26
CA ASN A 71 3.79 12.57 -9.62
C ASN A 71 2.48 11.79 -9.80
N ILE A 72 2.53 10.59 -10.38
CA ILE A 72 1.38 9.68 -10.42
C ILE A 72 0.90 9.38 -9.00
N MET A 73 1.82 9.02 -8.08
CA MET A 73 1.46 8.72 -6.69
C MET A 73 0.88 9.94 -5.97
N ALA A 74 1.49 11.12 -6.14
CA ALA A 74 1.04 12.35 -5.51
C ALA A 74 -0.41 12.70 -5.91
N LEU A 75 -0.75 12.58 -7.19
CA LEU A 75 -2.12 12.85 -7.67
C LEU A 75 -3.16 11.90 -7.08
N PHE A 76 -2.81 10.65 -6.78
CA PHE A 76 -3.71 9.71 -6.10
C PHE A 76 -3.81 9.94 -4.59
N ARG A 77 -2.82 10.61 -3.98
CA ARG A 77 -2.74 10.83 -2.53
C ARG A 77 -3.25 12.20 -2.11
N ASP A 78 -3.32 13.15 -3.04
CA ASP A 78 -3.75 14.51 -2.76
C ASP A 78 -5.29 14.57 -2.66
N PRO A 79 -5.85 14.89 -1.47
CA PRO A 79 -7.30 14.96 -1.29
C PRO A 79 -7.94 16.15 -2.03
N GLU A 80 -7.17 17.19 -2.37
CA GLU A 80 -7.66 18.36 -3.10
C GLU A 80 -7.74 18.08 -4.61
N VAL A 81 -7.03 17.05 -5.08
CA VAL A 81 -7.09 16.62 -6.47
C VAL A 81 -8.21 15.60 -6.62
N ALA A 82 -9.20 15.91 -7.47
CA ALA A 82 -10.34 15.05 -7.76
C ALA A 82 -9.98 13.83 -8.65
N VAL A 83 -8.90 13.11 -8.33
CA VAL A 83 -8.45 11.88 -8.99
C VAL A 83 -8.78 10.69 -8.09
N THR A 84 -9.50 9.71 -8.65
CA THR A 84 -9.89 8.49 -7.94
C THR A 84 -9.67 7.26 -8.81
N PRO A 85 -9.59 6.05 -8.22
CA PRO A 85 -9.53 4.81 -9.01
C PRO A 85 -10.64 4.67 -10.06
N GLU A 86 -11.82 5.23 -9.79
CA GLU A 86 -12.99 5.15 -10.66
C GLU A 86 -12.88 6.11 -11.85
N ASN A 87 -12.34 7.32 -11.64
CA ASN A 87 -12.27 8.34 -12.67
C ASN A 87 -10.91 8.40 -13.41
N ALA A 88 -9.91 7.66 -12.94
CA ALA A 88 -8.57 7.52 -13.52
C ALA A 88 -8.14 6.05 -13.58
N ARG A 89 -9.00 5.20 -14.15
CA ARG A 89 -8.86 3.73 -14.11
C ARG A 89 -7.56 3.23 -14.74
N GLU A 90 -7.16 3.77 -15.88
CA GLU A 90 -5.96 3.31 -16.59
C GLU A 90 -4.67 3.63 -15.82
N PRO A 91 -4.47 4.87 -15.31
CA PRO A 91 -3.39 5.16 -14.36
C PRO A 91 -3.45 4.31 -13.10
N TYR A 92 -4.65 4.05 -12.56
CA TYR A 92 -4.80 3.18 -11.39
C TYR A 92 -4.39 1.73 -11.67
N ASN A 93 -4.71 1.20 -12.85
CA ASN A 93 -4.28 -0.12 -13.30
C ASN A 93 -2.75 -0.23 -13.39
N LEU A 94 -2.08 0.83 -13.80
CA LEU A 94 -0.61 0.89 -13.78
C LEU A 94 -0.08 0.77 -12.34
N VAL A 95 -0.68 1.45 -11.36
CA VAL A 95 -0.31 1.31 -9.94
C VAL A 95 -0.49 -0.14 -9.46
N LEU A 96 -1.59 -0.79 -9.86
CA LEU A 96 -1.85 -2.18 -9.52
C LEU A 96 -0.85 -3.16 -10.16
N ALA A 97 -0.37 -2.85 -11.38
CA ALA A 97 0.59 -3.69 -12.10
C ALA A 97 1.96 -3.77 -11.40
N PHE A 98 2.29 -2.79 -10.56
CA PHE A 98 3.50 -2.78 -9.73
C PHE A 98 3.31 -3.40 -8.35
N ARG A 99 2.23 -4.14 -8.10
CA ARG A 99 2.15 -4.91 -6.86
C ARG A 99 3.06 -6.14 -6.94
N PRO A 100 3.90 -6.40 -5.92
CA PRO A 100 4.69 -7.63 -5.89
C PRO A 100 3.77 -8.85 -5.80
N GLY A 101 4.12 -9.89 -6.55
CA GLY A 101 3.36 -11.14 -6.65
C GLY A 101 4.28 -12.36 -6.66
N ALA A 102 3.68 -13.55 -6.67
CA ALA A 102 4.42 -14.81 -6.74
C ALA A 102 5.11 -15.04 -8.10
N HIS A 103 4.62 -14.35 -9.14
CA HIS A 103 5.18 -14.39 -10.48
C HIS A 103 5.69 -13.01 -10.86
N LYS A 104 6.64 -12.98 -11.80
CA LYS A 104 7.16 -11.74 -12.37
C LYS A 104 6.02 -10.91 -12.94
N GLY A 105 6.00 -9.64 -12.58
CA GLY A 105 5.09 -8.64 -13.14
C GLY A 105 5.42 -8.36 -14.61
N PRO A 106 4.49 -7.73 -15.34
CA PRO A 106 4.67 -7.40 -16.75
C PRO A 106 5.81 -6.40 -17.02
N HIS A 107 6.23 -5.64 -16.00
CA HIS A 107 7.25 -4.61 -16.12
C HIS A 107 8.61 -5.02 -15.54
N ASP A 108 8.67 -6.08 -14.72
CA ASP A 108 9.86 -6.46 -13.95
C ASP A 108 11.09 -6.66 -14.83
N GLY A 109 10.92 -7.28 -16.00
CA GLY A 109 12.00 -7.57 -16.94
C GLY A 109 12.72 -6.31 -17.45
N ALA A 110 12.09 -5.14 -17.48
CA ALA A 110 12.75 -3.89 -17.86
C ALA A 110 13.76 -3.42 -16.80
N PHE A 111 13.43 -3.66 -15.52
CA PHE A 111 14.27 -3.31 -14.38
C PHE A 111 15.36 -4.34 -14.13
N GLU A 112 15.03 -5.63 -14.21
CA GLU A 112 15.99 -6.73 -14.02
C GLU A 112 17.20 -6.62 -14.97
N LYS A 113 16.96 -6.19 -16.23
CA LYS A 113 18.01 -5.97 -17.23
C LYS A 113 19.05 -4.92 -16.81
N ARG A 114 18.76 -4.07 -15.84
CA ARG A 114 19.66 -3.01 -15.32
C ARG A 114 20.38 -3.42 -14.04
N GLY A 115 20.34 -4.70 -13.68
CA GLY A 115 21.08 -5.24 -12.53
C GLY A 115 20.60 -4.66 -11.18
N PRO A 116 21.50 -4.54 -10.19
CA PRO A 116 21.13 -4.13 -8.84
C PRO A 116 20.42 -2.78 -8.76
N GLN A 117 20.84 -1.79 -9.56
CA GLN A 117 20.20 -0.46 -9.57
C GLN A 117 18.77 -0.51 -10.10
N GLY A 118 18.52 -1.26 -11.18
CA GLY A 118 17.18 -1.45 -11.71
C GLY A 118 16.27 -2.19 -10.73
N LEU A 119 16.77 -3.26 -10.11
CA LEU A 119 16.03 -4.00 -9.09
C LEU A 119 15.67 -3.12 -7.88
N PHE A 120 16.58 -2.27 -7.43
CA PHE A 120 16.29 -1.30 -6.37
C PHE A 120 15.18 -0.32 -6.79
N LEU A 121 15.24 0.23 -8.00
CA LEU A 121 14.18 1.11 -8.52
C LEU A 121 12.83 0.41 -8.62
N LEU A 122 12.80 -0.87 -9.05
CA LEU A 122 11.58 -1.66 -9.07
C LEU A 122 10.99 -1.78 -7.66
N LYS A 123 11.81 -2.15 -6.66
CA LYS A 123 11.36 -2.24 -5.27
C LYS A 123 10.86 -0.89 -4.74
N ALA A 124 11.55 0.20 -5.06
CA ALA A 124 11.13 1.55 -4.69
C ALA A 124 9.72 1.88 -5.25
N ILE A 125 9.47 1.56 -6.52
CA ILE A 125 8.16 1.73 -7.16
C ILE A 125 7.12 0.82 -6.51
N GLN A 126 7.45 -0.44 -6.23
CA GLN A 126 6.55 -1.39 -5.56
C GLN A 126 6.17 -0.93 -4.14
N ILE A 127 7.13 -0.46 -3.35
CA ILE A 127 6.89 0.06 -1.99
C ILE A 127 5.92 1.25 -2.06
N THR A 128 6.22 2.24 -2.88
CA THR A 128 5.40 3.45 -2.98
C THR A 128 4.02 3.17 -3.61
N ALA A 129 3.90 2.19 -4.52
CA ALA A 129 2.61 1.68 -5.00
C ALA A 129 1.78 1.11 -3.86
N LEU A 130 2.38 0.25 -3.04
CA LEU A 130 1.72 -0.37 -1.90
C LEU A 130 1.28 0.68 -0.87
N THR A 131 2.12 1.68 -0.56
CA THR A 131 1.75 2.80 0.32
C THR A 131 0.49 3.50 -0.20
N THR A 132 0.47 3.90 -1.48
CA THR A 132 -0.69 4.56 -2.10
C THR A 132 -1.94 3.68 -2.02
N LEU A 133 -1.82 2.41 -2.35
CA LEU A 133 -2.94 1.47 -2.29
C LEU A 133 -3.44 1.25 -0.86
N GLY A 134 -2.55 1.29 0.13
CA GLY A 134 -2.89 1.22 1.55
C GLY A 134 -3.69 2.43 2.01
N LEU A 135 -3.25 3.63 1.62
CA LEU A 135 -3.95 4.89 1.90
C LEU A 135 -5.33 4.92 1.24
N LEU A 136 -5.42 4.59 -0.04
CA LEU A 136 -6.71 4.55 -0.76
C LEU A 136 -7.68 3.50 -0.20
N ALA A 137 -7.17 2.36 0.29
CA ALA A 137 -7.99 1.35 0.97
C ALA A 137 -8.47 1.89 2.32
N TRP A 138 -7.60 2.60 3.04
CA TRP A 138 -8.00 3.29 4.26
C TRP A 138 -9.10 4.34 3.97
N ASP A 139 -8.97 5.17 2.95
CA ASP A 139 -9.98 6.21 2.68
C ASP A 139 -11.36 5.64 2.37
N ARG A 140 -11.41 4.43 1.79
CA ARG A 140 -12.64 3.68 1.51
C ARG A 140 -13.16 2.85 2.70
N GLY A 141 -12.49 2.89 3.85
CA GLY A 141 -12.87 2.11 5.03
C GLY A 141 -12.46 0.63 4.98
N ASP A 142 -11.71 0.18 3.97
CA ASP A 142 -11.17 -1.16 3.86
C ASP A 142 -9.86 -1.29 4.67
N ARG A 143 -10.02 -1.38 5.98
CA ARG A 143 -8.91 -1.46 6.96
C ARG A 143 -8.09 -2.72 6.78
N ALA A 144 -8.70 -3.84 6.37
CA ALA A 144 -8.01 -5.10 6.15
C ALA A 144 -7.03 -4.98 4.98
N THR A 145 -7.47 -4.39 3.87
CA THR A 145 -6.58 -4.11 2.74
C THR A 145 -5.52 -3.07 3.12
N ALA A 146 -5.87 -2.01 3.85
CA ALA A 146 -4.88 -1.02 4.31
C ALA A 146 -3.75 -1.67 5.13
N ALA A 147 -4.10 -2.43 6.17
CA ALA A 147 -3.13 -3.15 7.01
C ALA A 147 -2.26 -4.11 6.20
N LYS A 148 -2.85 -4.83 5.24
CA LYS A 148 -2.15 -5.72 4.31
C LYS A 148 -1.09 -4.95 3.52
N ARG A 149 -1.46 -3.82 2.90
CA ARG A 149 -0.51 -3.04 2.09
C ARG A 149 0.62 -2.47 2.93
N TYR A 150 0.33 -1.95 4.13
CA TYR A 150 1.36 -1.42 5.02
C TYR A 150 2.34 -2.52 5.47
N GLN A 151 1.86 -3.73 5.78
CA GLN A 151 2.75 -4.84 6.11
C GLN A 151 3.62 -5.24 4.90
N GLN A 152 3.05 -5.30 3.70
CA GLN A 152 3.84 -5.60 2.49
C GLN A 152 4.94 -4.56 2.21
N VAL A 153 4.70 -3.27 2.52
CA VAL A 153 5.73 -2.23 2.46
C VAL A 153 6.88 -2.54 3.40
N ILE A 154 6.57 -2.89 4.66
CA ILE A 154 7.57 -3.21 5.68
C ILE A 154 8.39 -4.43 5.26
N ASP A 155 7.71 -5.53 4.92
CA ASP A 155 8.36 -6.78 4.52
C ASP A 155 9.29 -6.57 3.31
N LEU A 156 8.89 -5.73 2.33
CA LEU A 156 9.69 -5.44 1.14
C LEU A 156 10.86 -4.51 1.45
N ALA A 157 10.64 -3.46 2.25
CA ALA A 157 11.68 -2.50 2.63
C ALA A 157 12.78 -3.17 3.46
N GLU A 158 12.43 -4.07 4.38
CA GLU A 158 13.40 -4.81 5.21
C GLU A 158 14.29 -5.78 4.42
N THR A 159 13.97 -6.05 3.15
CA THR A 159 14.89 -6.78 2.26
C THR A 159 16.09 -5.96 1.79
N GLU A 160 16.05 -4.64 2.00
CA GLU A 160 17.12 -3.72 1.63
C GLU A 160 17.85 -3.22 2.87
N ASP A 161 19.17 -3.44 2.90
CA ASP A 161 20.02 -3.12 4.05
C ASP A 161 19.94 -1.65 4.48
N VAL A 162 19.82 -0.75 3.50
CA VAL A 162 19.68 0.71 3.71
C VAL A 162 18.48 1.07 4.58
N PHE A 163 17.40 0.29 4.54
CA PHE A 163 16.19 0.52 5.34
C PHE A 163 16.16 -0.32 6.61
N ALA A 164 16.70 -1.54 6.57
CA ALA A 164 16.72 -2.45 7.72
C ALA A 164 17.66 -1.96 8.84
N ASN A 165 18.85 -1.47 8.48
CA ASN A 165 19.92 -1.14 9.44
C ASN A 165 20.11 0.36 9.67
N GLY A 166 19.18 1.20 9.20
CA GLY A 166 19.19 2.64 9.47
C GLY A 166 20.34 3.39 8.78
N GLY A 167 20.69 2.99 7.55
CA GLY A 167 21.73 3.64 6.77
C GLY A 167 21.43 5.13 6.51
N SER A 168 22.47 5.93 6.34
CA SER A 168 22.31 7.32 5.91
C SER A 168 21.73 7.36 4.49
N MET A 169 20.60 8.05 4.33
CA MET A 169 19.96 8.26 3.02
C MET A 169 20.16 9.71 2.60
N PRO A 170 21.05 9.97 1.62
CA PRO A 170 21.30 11.33 1.15
C PRO A 170 20.02 11.96 0.60
N ARG A 171 19.91 13.30 0.74
CA ARG A 171 18.85 14.06 0.08
C ARG A 171 18.93 13.89 -1.44
N GLY A 172 17.79 13.99 -2.12
CA GLY A 172 17.75 13.82 -3.57
C GLY A 172 18.01 12.39 -4.04
N THR A 173 17.77 11.38 -3.19
CA THR A 173 17.88 9.96 -3.57
C THR A 173 16.53 9.27 -3.50
N VAL A 174 16.31 8.29 -4.37
CA VAL A 174 15.11 7.45 -4.35
C VAL A 174 14.94 6.77 -2.99
N ALA A 175 16.06 6.33 -2.37
CA ALA A 175 16.04 5.73 -1.04
C ALA A 175 15.43 6.66 0.02
N ARG A 176 15.77 7.96 -0.01
CA ARG A 176 15.23 8.93 0.94
C ARG A 176 13.72 9.11 0.80
N ASP A 177 13.22 9.18 -0.43
CA ASP A 177 11.78 9.30 -0.71
C ASP A 177 11.04 8.04 -0.23
N VAL A 178 11.56 6.85 -0.56
CA VAL A 178 10.97 5.56 -0.17
C VAL A 178 10.95 5.37 1.34
N TYR A 179 11.99 5.84 2.05
CA TYR A 179 12.06 5.71 3.50
C TYR A 179 10.93 6.46 4.22
N ALA A 180 10.50 7.62 3.71
CA ALA A 180 9.36 8.34 4.27
C ALA A 180 8.08 7.48 4.20
N ASP A 181 7.83 6.85 3.04
CA ASP A 181 6.71 5.93 2.84
C ASP A 181 6.79 4.68 3.73
N TYR A 182 8.00 4.12 3.89
CA TYR A 182 8.25 2.99 4.79
C TYR A 182 7.91 3.34 6.24
N LYS A 183 8.44 4.45 6.77
CA LYS A 183 8.14 4.91 8.14
C LYS A 183 6.66 5.24 8.32
N HIS A 184 6.04 5.86 7.32
CA HIS A 184 4.62 6.17 7.33
C HIS A 184 3.76 4.90 7.43
N CYS A 185 4.10 3.84 6.69
CA CYS A 185 3.42 2.55 6.77
C CYS A 185 3.63 1.85 8.12
N GLN A 186 4.84 1.93 8.72
CA GLN A 186 5.09 1.41 10.07
C GLN A 186 4.15 2.06 11.10
N THR A 187 4.15 3.40 11.14
CA THR A 187 3.31 4.16 12.07
C THR A 187 1.83 3.83 11.90
N ASN A 188 1.31 3.86 10.66
CA ASN A 188 -0.10 3.61 10.42
C ASN A 188 -0.52 2.15 10.68
N LEU A 189 0.38 1.18 10.49
CA LEU A 189 0.10 -0.21 10.85
C LEU A 189 0.04 -0.41 12.37
N GLU A 190 0.91 0.25 13.14
CA GLU A 190 0.86 0.23 14.60
C GLU A 190 -0.43 0.85 15.12
N VAL A 191 -0.83 2.00 14.59
CA VAL A 191 -2.10 2.66 14.91
C VAL A 191 -3.29 1.75 14.58
N LEU A 192 -3.28 1.08 13.43
CA LEU A 192 -4.31 0.08 13.07
C LEU A 192 -4.41 -1.05 14.08
N LYS A 193 -3.28 -1.66 14.44
CA LYS A 193 -3.23 -2.78 15.40
C LYS A 193 -3.74 -2.34 16.77
N ARG A 194 -3.38 -1.13 17.21
CA ARG A 194 -3.87 -0.54 18.46
C ARG A 194 -5.38 -0.31 18.41
N ASN A 195 -5.88 0.31 17.35
CA ASN A 195 -7.31 0.54 17.16
C ASN A 195 -8.09 -0.78 17.17
N ASP A 196 -7.62 -1.80 16.44
CA ASP A 196 -8.23 -3.15 16.44
C ASP A 196 -8.30 -3.74 17.86
N THR A 197 -7.28 -3.54 18.69
CA THR A 197 -7.24 -4.04 20.07
C THR A 197 -8.28 -3.36 20.96
N ILE A 198 -8.35 -2.03 20.89
CA ILE A 198 -9.33 -1.23 21.65
C ILE A 198 -10.76 -1.62 21.24
N ASN A 199 -10.96 -1.72 19.93
CA ASN A 199 -12.21 -2.08 19.30
C ASN A 199 -12.72 -3.48 19.71
N ALA A 200 -11.84 -4.46 19.77
CA ALA A 200 -12.17 -5.81 20.23
C ALA A 200 -12.70 -5.82 21.67
N ALA A 201 -12.03 -5.07 22.55
CA ALA A 201 -12.43 -4.95 23.95
C ALA A 201 -13.82 -4.30 24.08
N LEU A 202 -14.13 -3.29 23.27
CA LEU A 202 -15.45 -2.62 23.29
C LEU A 202 -16.59 -3.51 22.83
N LEU A 203 -16.34 -4.47 21.96
CA LEU A 203 -17.37 -5.40 21.48
C LEU A 203 -17.65 -6.55 22.45
N ASN A 204 -16.94 -6.63 23.58
CA ASN A 204 -16.91 -7.79 24.48
C ASN A 204 -16.62 -9.10 23.69
N ASP A 205 -15.87 -8.97 22.61
CA ASP A 205 -15.49 -10.06 21.72
C ASP A 205 -13.98 -10.24 21.82
N GLU A 206 -13.56 -11.07 22.78
CA GLU A 206 -12.15 -11.47 22.96
C GLU A 206 -11.57 -12.19 21.72
N HIS A 207 -12.39 -12.49 20.71
CA HIS A 207 -12.08 -13.34 19.57
C HIS A 207 -12.16 -12.56 18.26
N VAL A 208 -11.25 -11.60 18.10
CA VAL A 208 -11.04 -10.82 16.86
C VAL A 208 -10.86 -11.76 15.66
N GLY A 209 -11.86 -11.84 14.79
CA GLY A 209 -11.84 -12.78 13.65
C GLY A 209 -12.97 -12.63 12.62
N ARG A 210 -13.84 -11.63 12.76
CA ARG A 210 -15.10 -11.58 12.00
C ARG A 210 -15.09 -10.55 10.88
N ARG A 211 -15.34 -11.00 9.65
CA ARG A 211 -15.65 -10.13 8.50
C ARG A 211 -17.04 -9.50 8.65
N ASP A 212 -17.36 -8.98 9.83
CA ASP A 212 -18.53 -8.16 10.07
C ASP A 212 -18.03 -6.72 10.04
N VAL A 213 -18.20 -6.03 8.90
CA VAL A 213 -18.15 -4.58 8.90
C VAL A 213 -19.37 -4.11 9.69
N ARG A 214 -19.26 -4.07 11.02
CA ARG A 214 -20.27 -3.40 11.84
C ARG A 214 -19.97 -1.93 11.79
N ARG A 215 -20.68 -1.20 10.94
CA ARG A 215 -20.73 0.27 11.04
C ARG A 215 -21.42 0.60 12.36
N MET A 216 -20.63 0.89 13.37
CA MET A 216 -21.14 1.37 14.66
C MET A 216 -20.76 2.84 14.78
N SER A 217 -21.75 3.67 15.10
CA SER A 217 -21.53 5.01 15.63
C SER A 217 -21.00 4.82 17.05
N LEU A 218 -19.69 4.78 17.21
CA LEU A 218 -19.05 4.82 18.52
C LEU A 218 -18.49 6.23 18.73
N ALA A 219 -18.49 6.69 19.99
CA ALA A 219 -17.95 7.99 20.38
C ALA A 219 -16.41 8.10 20.26
N GLN A 220 -15.73 7.13 19.64
CA GLN A 220 -14.28 7.07 19.54
C GLN A 220 -13.81 7.25 18.09
N GLN A 221 -12.88 8.18 17.92
CA GLN A 221 -12.31 8.57 16.63
C GLN A 221 -11.25 7.56 16.17
N GLN A 222 -11.40 7.01 14.97
CA GLN A 222 -10.32 6.31 14.26
C GLN A 222 -9.32 7.33 13.73
N LEU A 223 -8.06 7.22 14.15
CA LEU A 223 -6.99 8.14 13.77
C LEU A 223 -6.10 7.55 12.67
N ARG A 224 -5.74 8.36 11.67
CA ARG A 224 -4.60 8.14 10.75
C ARG A 224 -3.65 9.32 10.89
N VAL A 225 -2.34 9.06 10.87
CA VAL A 225 -1.33 10.13 10.83
C VAL A 225 -0.90 10.31 9.39
N GLU A 226 -1.07 11.52 8.85
CA GLU A 226 -0.65 11.89 7.49
C GLU A 226 0.86 12.16 7.42
N ALA A 227 1.40 12.30 6.21
CA ALA A 227 2.83 12.52 6.00
C ALA A 227 3.34 13.86 6.61
N ASP A 228 2.46 14.85 6.73
CA ASP A 228 2.76 16.16 7.35
C ASP A 228 2.57 16.15 8.89
N GLY A 229 2.21 15.00 9.46
CA GLY A 229 1.95 14.85 10.90
C GLY A 229 0.53 15.22 11.33
N THR A 230 -0.33 15.68 10.41
CA THR A 230 -1.76 15.90 10.73
C THR A 230 -2.46 14.59 11.03
N VAL A 231 -3.53 14.67 11.83
CA VAL A 231 -4.29 13.49 12.27
C VAL A 231 -5.68 13.54 11.67
N ASN A 232 -5.99 12.57 10.80
CA ASN A 232 -7.33 12.39 10.25
C ASN A 232 -8.16 11.51 11.20
N ALA A 233 -9.24 12.07 11.73
CA ALA A 233 -10.16 11.41 12.65
C ALA A 233 -11.48 11.05 11.95
N ARG A 234 -11.90 9.77 12.01
CA ARG A 234 -13.22 9.31 11.54
C ARG A 234 -14.05 8.74 12.68
N THR A 235 -15.33 9.09 12.75
CA THR A 235 -16.29 8.63 13.76
C THR A 235 -16.97 7.30 13.40
N GLU A 236 -16.77 6.80 12.19
CA GLU A 236 -17.24 5.48 11.75
C GLU A 236 -16.18 4.42 12.02
N VAL A 237 -16.59 3.30 12.63
CA VAL A 237 -15.68 2.18 12.92
C VAL A 237 -15.86 1.06 11.89
N SER A 238 -14.77 0.70 11.21
CA SER A 238 -14.61 -0.59 10.51
C SER A 238 -13.40 -1.34 11.06
N PHE A 239 -13.50 -2.67 11.16
CA PHE A 239 -12.49 -3.52 11.81
C PHE A 239 -11.73 -4.37 10.79
N ALA A 240 -10.40 -4.49 10.95
CA ALA A 240 -9.57 -5.39 10.14
C ALA A 240 -9.35 -6.71 10.89
N THR A 241 -10.28 -7.65 10.80
CA THR A 241 -10.29 -8.82 11.69
C THR A 241 -9.63 -10.09 11.14
N HIS A 242 -8.94 -10.04 10.01
CA HIS A 242 -8.25 -11.22 9.45
C HIS A 242 -6.83 -11.38 10.02
N VAL A 243 -6.74 -11.85 11.26
CA VAL A 243 -5.48 -12.15 11.94
C VAL A 243 -5.34 -13.63 12.22
N CYS A 244 -4.12 -14.16 12.08
CA CYS A 244 -3.83 -15.50 12.55
C CYS A 244 -3.84 -15.49 14.09
N TYR A 245 -4.69 -16.34 14.68
CA TYR A 245 -4.82 -16.46 16.13
C TYR A 245 -3.52 -16.86 16.84
N LYS A 246 -2.58 -17.50 16.12
CA LYS A 246 -1.28 -17.86 16.70
C LYS A 246 -0.21 -16.79 16.54
N CYS A 247 0.07 -16.40 15.30
CA CYS A 247 1.25 -15.59 14.97
C CYS A 247 0.94 -14.14 14.64
N GLY A 248 -0.34 -13.74 14.66
CA GLY A 248 -0.76 -12.37 14.33
C GLY A 248 -0.57 -11.98 12.86
N LYS A 249 0.01 -12.85 12.01
CA LYS A 249 0.13 -12.60 10.57
C LYS A 249 -1.23 -12.31 9.99
N ARG A 250 -1.30 -11.26 9.19
CA ARG A 250 -2.48 -10.84 8.44
C ARG A 250 -2.36 -11.35 7.01
N ASP A 251 -3.50 -11.52 6.33
CA ASP A 251 -3.54 -11.75 4.89
C ASP A 251 -2.75 -12.96 4.34
N VAL A 252 -2.99 -14.12 4.94
CA VAL A 252 -2.75 -15.42 4.29
C VAL A 252 -4.12 -16.02 4.01
N ALA A 253 -4.29 -16.93 3.05
CA ALA A 253 -5.53 -17.67 2.90
C ALA A 253 -5.81 -18.44 4.20
N MET A 254 -6.58 -17.81 5.09
CA MET A 254 -6.72 -18.30 6.45
C MET A 254 -7.77 -19.40 6.49
N LYS A 255 -7.40 -20.49 7.15
CA LYS A 255 -8.32 -21.57 7.43
C LYS A 255 -9.02 -21.27 8.74
N ARG A 256 -10.34 -21.44 8.74
CA ARG A 256 -11.14 -21.36 9.96
C ARG A 256 -11.03 -22.68 10.71
N CYS A 257 -11.09 -22.61 12.04
CA CYS A 257 -11.31 -23.80 12.86
C CYS A 257 -12.59 -24.50 12.39
N SER A 258 -12.53 -25.80 12.12
CA SER A 258 -13.66 -26.57 11.61
C SER A 258 -14.81 -26.70 12.62
N LEU A 259 -14.50 -26.61 13.91
CA LEU A 259 -15.46 -26.75 15.01
C LEU A 259 -16.21 -25.45 15.28
N CYS A 260 -15.48 -24.40 15.68
CA CYS A 260 -16.10 -23.13 16.08
C CYS A 260 -16.30 -22.15 14.93
N ARG A 261 -15.58 -22.33 13.81
CA ARG A 261 -15.52 -21.37 12.68
C ARG A 261 -15.11 -19.94 13.03
N LYS A 262 -14.75 -19.66 14.29
CA LYS A 262 -14.36 -18.34 14.83
C LYS A 262 -12.86 -18.08 14.68
N ALA A 263 -12.01 -19.02 15.12
CA ALA A 263 -10.56 -18.84 15.05
C ALA A 263 -10.03 -19.01 13.63
N THR A 264 -9.13 -18.13 13.21
CA THR A 264 -8.50 -18.11 11.87
C THR A 264 -6.99 -18.34 11.94
N TYR A 265 -6.47 -19.17 11.03
CA TYR A 265 -5.06 -19.55 11.02
C TYR A 265 -4.45 -19.46 9.62
N CYS A 266 -3.25 -18.89 9.51
CA CYS A 266 -2.53 -18.83 8.24
C CYS A 266 -2.01 -20.20 7.79
N THR A 267 -1.68 -21.10 8.73
CA THR A 267 -1.19 -22.45 8.44
C THR A 267 -1.72 -23.48 9.45
N LYS A 268 -1.58 -24.77 9.12
CA LYS A 268 -1.97 -25.87 10.03
C LYS A 268 -1.10 -25.90 11.29
N GLU A 269 0.15 -25.48 11.17
CA GLU A 269 1.12 -25.41 12.27
C GLU A 269 0.69 -24.34 13.27
N CYS A 270 0.26 -23.18 12.78
CA CYS A 270 -0.31 -22.13 13.61
C CYS A 270 -1.58 -22.61 14.34
N GLN A 271 -2.45 -23.36 13.67
CA GLN A 271 -3.64 -23.94 14.30
C GLN A 271 -3.29 -24.91 15.42
N LYS A 272 -2.37 -25.87 15.18
CA LYS A 272 -1.95 -26.85 16.19
C LYS A 272 -1.29 -26.18 17.40
N ALA A 273 -0.43 -25.21 17.15
CA ALA A 273 0.30 -24.50 18.19
C ALA A 273 -0.60 -23.58 19.04
N ASP A 274 -1.71 -23.08 18.49
CA ASP A 274 -2.71 -22.33 19.25
C ASP A 274 -3.70 -23.26 19.95
N TRP A 275 -4.06 -24.38 19.32
CA TRP A 275 -4.89 -25.45 19.90
C TRP A 275 -4.32 -25.97 21.21
N ALA A 276 -3.03 -26.31 21.21
CA ALA A 276 -2.33 -26.79 22.40
C ALA A 276 -2.13 -25.70 23.47
N ALA A 277 -2.02 -24.43 23.05
CA ALA A 277 -1.70 -23.34 23.98
C ALA A 277 -2.94 -22.77 24.68
N ARG A 278 -4.08 -22.65 23.98
CA ARG A 278 -5.28 -21.99 24.53
C ARG A 278 -6.59 -22.31 23.82
N HIS A 279 -6.59 -22.52 22.49
CA HIS A 279 -7.84 -22.54 21.74
C HIS A 279 -8.72 -23.75 22.08
N LYS A 280 -8.13 -24.87 22.51
CA LYS A 280 -8.88 -26.07 22.90
C LYS A 280 -9.93 -25.78 23.98
N GLU A 281 -9.61 -24.93 24.94
CA GLU A 281 -10.49 -24.61 26.08
C GLU A 281 -11.59 -23.62 25.68
N ALA A 282 -11.29 -22.69 24.78
CA ALA A 282 -12.23 -21.66 24.30
C ALA A 282 -13.06 -22.09 23.07
N CYS A 283 -12.83 -23.27 22.49
CA CYS A 283 -13.45 -23.69 21.24
C CYS A 283 -14.88 -24.22 21.45
N ILE A 284 -15.88 -23.38 21.17
CA ILE A 284 -17.30 -23.74 21.21
C ILE A 284 -17.78 -24.15 19.80
N PRO A 285 -18.25 -25.40 19.57
CA PRO A 285 -18.76 -25.83 18.27
C PRO A 285 -19.97 -25.01 17.81
N THR A 286 -20.04 -24.68 16.52
CA THR A 286 -21.25 -24.06 15.94
C THR A 286 -22.31 -25.11 15.70
N VAL A 287 -23.53 -24.90 16.21
CA VAL A 287 -24.69 -25.73 15.87
C VAL A 287 -24.99 -25.55 14.37
N PRO A 288 -25.25 -26.61 13.59
CA PRO A 288 -25.67 -26.46 12.19
C PRO A 288 -26.97 -25.67 12.11
N GLU A 289 -27.02 -24.64 11.25
CA GLU A 289 -28.29 -24.00 10.87
C GLU A 289 -29.17 -25.04 10.17
N GLU A 290 -30.31 -25.38 10.77
CA GLU A 290 -31.37 -26.12 10.09
C GLU A 290 -31.85 -25.28 8.89
N THR A 291 -31.55 -25.76 7.69
CA THR A 291 -32.16 -25.27 6.45
C THR A 291 -33.67 -25.35 6.56
N GLN A 292 -34.33 -24.22 6.80
CA GLN A 292 -35.75 -24.07 6.55
C GLN A 292 -35.98 -24.28 5.04
N GLN A 293 -36.50 -25.45 4.70
CA GLN A 293 -37.09 -25.72 3.40
C GLN A 293 -38.30 -24.80 3.26
N VAL A 294 -38.24 -23.93 2.25
CA VAL A 294 -39.41 -23.21 1.75
C VAL A 294 -40.21 -24.24 0.97
N ASP A 295 -41.31 -24.72 1.57
CA ASP A 295 -42.32 -25.49 0.84
C ASP A 295 -43.00 -24.57 -0.19
N THR A 296 -43.28 -25.21 -1.33
CA THR A 296 -43.80 -24.72 -2.62
C THR A 296 -44.95 -23.74 -2.59
#